data_AF-A0A946YGB0-F1
#
_entry.id   AF-A0A946YGB0-F1
#
_cell.length_a   1.000
_cell.length_b   1.000
_cell.length_c   1.000
_cell.angle_alpha   90.00
_cell.angle_beta   90.00
_cell.angle_gamma   90.00
#
_symmetry.space_group_name_H-M   'P 1'
#
loop_
_entity.id
_entity.type
_entity.pdbx_description
1 polymer ?
#
loop_
_entity_poly.entity_id
_entity_poly.type
_entity_poly.pdbx_seq_one_letter_code
_entity_poly.pdbx_strand_id
1 'polypeptide(L)' 'MVIGLTGGIGSGKSTVAGYFKHLGITIVDADQLAHALVEPGEPAFDSIVASFGRACVSPNGTLD' A
#
# COMPACT_ATOMS: atom_id res chain seq x y z
N MET A 1 4.47 17.09 13.11
CA MET A 1 3.05 17.24 12.74
C MET A 1 2.76 16.25 11.62
N VAL A 2 1.65 15.50 11.69
CA VAL A 2 1.24 14.52 10.66
C VAL A 2 -0.11 14.97 10.10
N ILE A 3 -0.25 14.96 8.77
CA ILE A 3 -1.46 15.39 8.07
C ILE A 3 -1.93 14.23 7.19
N GLY A 4 -3.20 13.84 7.33
CA GLY A 4 -3.83 12.82 6.49
C GLY A 4 -4.38 13.44 5.20
N LEU A 5 -3.86 13.00 4.05
CA LEU A 5 -4.42 13.33 2.74
C LEU A 5 -5.38 12.21 2.29
N THR A 6 -6.67 12.54 2.22
CA THR A 6 -7.73 11.59 1.84
C THR A 6 -8.59 12.14 0.71
N GLY A 7 -9.44 11.30 0.11
CA GLY A 7 -10.24 11.60 -1.05
C GLY A 7 -10.70 10.34 -1.78
N GLY A 8 -11.78 10.44 -2.57
CA GLY A 8 -12.33 9.31 -3.32
C GLY A 8 -11.42 8.81 -4.45
N ILE A 9 -11.83 7.71 -5.09
CA ILE A 9 -11.17 7.20 -6.30
C ILE A 9 -11.23 8.30 -7.38
N GLY A 10 -10.11 8.54 -8.07
CA GLY A 10 -10.03 9.55 -9.13
C GLY A 10 -9.99 11.01 -8.64
N SER A 11 -9.95 11.29 -7.34
CA SER A 11 -9.97 12.66 -6.81
C SER A 11 -8.64 13.42 -6.91
N GLY A 12 -7.61 12.84 -7.55
CA GLY A 12 -6.31 13.49 -7.72
C GLY A 12 -5.40 13.53 -6.49
N LYS A 13 -5.61 12.66 -5.48
CA LYS A 13 -4.76 12.59 -4.27
C LYS A 13 -3.27 12.49 -4.60
N SER A 14 -2.91 11.61 -5.53
CA SER A 14 -1.52 11.40 -5.95
C SER A 14 -0.91 12.65 -6.56
N THR A 15 -1.71 13.45 -7.29
CA THR A 15 -1.29 14.75 -7.83
C THR A 15 -1.00 15.75 -6.70
N VAL A 16 -1.90 15.86 -5.72
CA VAL A 16 -1.71 16.74 -4.55
C VAL A 16 -0.51 16.32 -3.72
N ALA A 17 -0.35 15.02 -3.46
CA ALA A 17 0.82 14.46 -2.79
C ALA A 17 2.13 14.79 -3.54
N GLY A 18 2.10 14.73 -4.88
CA GLY A 18 3.21 15.14 -5.73
C GLY A 18 3.60 16.61 -5.55
N TYR A 19 2.62 17.52 -5.48
CA TYR A 19 2.89 18.93 -5.19
C TYR A 19 3.52 19.14 -3.82
N PHE A 20 3.01 18.48 -2.78
CA PHE A 20 3.61 18.56 -1.45
C PHE A 20 5.05 18.05 -1.44
N LYS A 21 5.34 16.95 -2.15
CA LYS A 21 6.70 16.44 -2.32
C LYS A 21 7.63 17.46 -2.99
N HIS A 22 7.15 18.19 -4.01
CA HIS A 22 7.93 19.25 -4.68
C HIS A 22 8.22 20.44 -3.75
N LEU A 23 7.37 20.67 -2.74
CA LEU A 23 7.60 21.68 -1.70
C LEU A 23 8.52 21.18 -0.57
N GLY A 24 9.12 19.99 -0.71
CA GLY A 24 10.01 19.40 0.30
C GLY A 24 9.30 18.70 1.45
N ILE A 25 7.99 18.48 1.35
CA ILE A 25 7.24 17.76 2.38
C ILE A 25 7.44 16.26 2.19
N THR A 26 7.76 15.57 3.28
CA THR A 26 7.87 14.10 3.27
C THR A 26 6.48 13.50 3.12
N ILE A 27 6.32 12.64 2.12
CA ILE A 27 5.08 11.90 1.86
C ILE A 27 5.26 10.47 2.32
N VAL A 28 4.28 9.99 3.08
CA VAL A 28 4.11 8.57 3.43
C VAL A 28 2.89 8.07 2.68
N ASP A 29 3.11 7.17 1.72
CA ASP A 29 2.04 6.58 0.93
C ASP A 29 1.55 5.29 1.60
N ALA A 30 0.33 5.31 2.11
CA ALA A 30 -0.25 4.18 2.82
C ALA A 30 -0.57 3.00 1.89
N ASP A 31 -0.98 3.27 0.64
CA ASP A 31 -1.32 2.23 -0.33
C ASP A 31 -0.06 1.46 -0.73
N GLN A 32 1.05 2.18 -0.96
CA GLN A 32 2.34 1.58 -1.26
C GLN A 32 2.86 0.73 -0.08
N LEU A 33 2.77 1.25 1.14
CA LEU A 33 3.20 0.52 2.33
C LEU A 33 2.37 -0.72 2.59
N ALA A 34 1.05 -0.64 2.41
CA ALA A 34 0.16 -1.79 2.57
C ALA A 34 0.51 -2.91 1.59
N HIS A 35 0.86 -2.57 0.35
CA HIS A 35 1.28 -3.55 -0.64
C HIS A 35 2.63 -4.20 -0.29
N ALA A 36 3.60 -3.39 0.16
CA ALA A 36 4.91 -3.88 0.56
C ALA A 36 4.83 -4.83 1.76
N LEU A 37 3.96 -4.55 2.74
CA LEU A 37 3.79 -5.38 3.94
C LEU A 37 3.28 -6.79 3.64
N VAL A 38 2.67 -7.00 2.48
CA VAL A 38 2.10 -8.29 2.08
C VAL A 38 2.88 -8.94 0.94
N GLU A 39 4.10 -8.48 0.67
CA GLU A 39 4.99 -9.14 -0.28
C GLU A 39 5.44 -10.52 0.25
N PRO A 40 5.75 -11.48 -0.63
CA PRO A 40 6.23 -12.78 -0.21
C PRO A 40 7.48 -12.68 0.67
N GLY A 41 7.45 -13.32 1.83
CA GLY A 41 8.51 -13.26 2.83
C GLY A 41 8.23 -12.28 3.98
N GLU A 42 7.18 -11.46 3.87
CA GLU A 42 6.74 -10.63 4.99
C GLU A 42 5.81 -11.39 5.94
N PRO A 43 5.84 -11.09 7.25
CA PRO A 43 4.97 -11.76 8.22
C PRO A 43 3.47 -11.61 7.93
N ALA A 44 3.06 -10.50 7.29
CA ALA A 44 1.66 -10.30 6.96
C ALA A 44 1.22 -11.20 5.80
N PHE A 45 2.09 -11.51 4.84
CA PHE A 45 1.81 -12.48 3.78
C PHE A 45 1.48 -13.85 4.39
N ASP A 46 2.34 -14.36 5.29
CA ASP A 46 2.13 -15.66 5.92
C ASP A 46 0.84 -15.69 6.75
N SER A 47 0.54 -14.58 7.43
CA SER A 47 -0.68 -14.43 8.23
C SER A 47 -1.94 -14.45 7.36
N ILE A 48 -1.90 -13.80 6.19
CA ILE A 48 -2.99 -13.81 5.21
C ILE A 48 -3.16 -15.21 4.63
N VAL A 49 -2.09 -15.86 4.19
CA VAL A 49 -2.15 -17.22 3.63
C VAL A 49 -2.63 -18.24 4.67
N ALA A 50 -2.24 -18.10 5.94
CA ALA A 50 -2.73 -18.95 7.01
C ALA A 50 -4.24 -18.77 7.27
N SER A 51 -4.76 -17.56 7.08
CA SER A 51 -6.17 -17.21 7.34
C SER A 51 -7.08 -17.55 6.17
N PHE A 52 -6.64 -17.29 4.93
CA PHE A 52 -7.44 -17.41 3.71
C PHE A 52 -7.07 -18.64 2.85
N GLY A 53 -6.00 -19.34 3.21
CA GLY A 53 -5.46 -20.48 2.47
C GLY A 53 -4.67 -20.06 1.23
N ARG A 54 -3.99 -21.01 0.58
CA ARG A 54 -3.15 -20.73 -0.60
C ARG A 54 -3.93 -20.32 -1.86
N ALA A 55 -5.26 -20.33 -1.82
CA ALA A 55 -6.09 -19.89 -2.94
C ALA A 55 -6.00 -18.38 -3.21
N CYS A 56 -5.58 -17.57 -2.22
CA CYS A 56 -5.32 -16.14 -2.39
C CYS A 56 -3.93 -15.82 -2.97
N VAL A 57 -3.11 -16.84 -3.28
CA VAL A 57 -1.77 -16.67 -3.83
C VAL A 57 -1.81 -16.97 -5.32
N SER A 58 -1.43 -15.97 -6.12
CA SER A 58 -1.34 -16.10 -7.57
C SER A 58 -0.18 -17.03 -7.98
N PRO A 59 -0.15 -17.54 -9.24
CA PRO A 59 0.92 -18.41 -9.72
C PRO A 59 2.33 -17.82 -9.65
N ASN A 60 2.47 -16.49 -9.59
CA ASN A 60 3.76 -15.81 -9.43
C ASN A 60 4.28 -15.79 -7.98
N GLY A 61 3.50 -16.30 -7.02
CA GLY A 61 3.84 -16.35 -5.60
C GLY A 61 3.41 -15.14 -4.77
N THR A 62 2.79 -14.11 -5.36
CA THR A 62 2.24 -12.94 -4.65
C THR A 62 0.76 -13.14 -4.32
N LEU A 63 0.21 -12.29 -3.45
CA LEU A 63 -1.24 -12.24 -3.24
C LEU A 63 -1.94 -11.70 -4.49
N ASP A 64 -3.14 -12.23 -4.76
CA ASP A 64 -4.10 -11.78 -5.79
C ASP A 64 -5.30 -11.08 -5.14
#